data_AF-A0A2D8C308-F1
#
_entry.id   AF-A0A2D8C308-F1
#
_cell.length_a   1.000
_cell.length_b   1.000
_cell.length_c   1.000
_cell.angle_alpha   90.00
_cell.angle_beta   90.00
_cell.angle_gamma   90.00
#
_symmetry.space_group_name_H-M   'P 1'
#
loop_
_entity.id
_entity.type
_entity.pdbx_description
1 polymer ?
#
loop_
_entity_poly.entity_id
_entity_poly.type
_entity_poly.pdbx_seq_one_letter_code
_entity_poly.pdbx_strand_id
1 'polypeptide(L)'
;MKLRFALIQLCLFFFFSVPLLAQGDLFTNQETLDLRMKFSIKDMKKNTNDSTYVDQVIWYKNEAGEWEELEVEMRTRGNFRLNNCYYPPMRLKVKKKQRKGTPFENNKSLKLVMPCNRASNADSYVIKELICYKLFDEVSEYTFSTRMVRLHFENEDDKRGEQELIGFLIEDDDDVADRFNAQIVDDKKILGTLLEDSAALRHDLFQLMIGNTDFSGLYKHNQKVMQLDERTVVPLAYDFDMTGLVNPPYAQVSNLVDIEKVTDRLYRGFCREEAITQTIRKEFIAKEQSIYSVVNRYSDWLSTGDKKEIDRFLRDFFEILNNDRSFEKFVVKACRSY
;
A
#
# COMPACT_ATOMS: atom_id res chain seq x y z
N MET A 1 -25.83 -82.62 -2.83
CA MET A 1 -25.19 -81.41 -3.38
C MET A 1 -25.87 -80.19 -2.76
N LYS A 2 -25.32 -79.61 -1.68
CA LYS A 2 -25.84 -78.39 -1.04
C LYS A 2 -24.69 -77.40 -0.90
N LEU A 3 -24.82 -76.29 -1.61
CA LEU A 3 -23.83 -75.23 -1.81
C LEU A 3 -23.81 -74.31 -0.57
N ARG A 4 -22.62 -74.04 -0.01
CA ARG A 4 -22.42 -73.07 1.07
C ARG A 4 -22.34 -71.66 0.47
N PHE A 5 -23.17 -70.72 0.95
CA PHE A 5 -23.05 -69.30 0.65
C PHE A 5 -22.04 -68.66 1.61
N ALA A 6 -20.99 -68.05 1.05
CA ALA A 6 -20.09 -67.15 1.76
C ALA A 6 -20.52 -65.71 1.46
N LEU A 7 -20.81 -64.92 2.50
CA LEU A 7 -21.16 -63.52 2.40
C LEU A 7 -19.85 -62.71 2.40
N ILE A 8 -19.48 -62.11 1.28
CA ILE A 8 -18.35 -61.17 1.18
C ILE A 8 -18.90 -59.76 1.33
N GLN A 9 -18.62 -59.13 2.47
CA GLN A 9 -18.92 -57.72 2.71
C GLN A 9 -17.87 -56.86 2.00
N LEU A 10 -18.29 -56.19 0.93
CA LEU A 10 -17.46 -55.26 0.17
C LEU A 10 -17.51 -53.88 0.87
N CYS A 11 -16.48 -53.54 1.64
CA CYS A 11 -16.30 -52.18 2.17
C CYS A 11 -15.89 -51.24 1.02
N LEU A 12 -16.84 -50.45 0.53
CA LEU A 12 -16.59 -49.31 -0.36
C LEU A 12 -15.94 -48.18 0.44
N PHE A 13 -14.62 -48.03 0.31
CA PHE A 13 -13.91 -46.82 0.71
C PHE A 13 -14.24 -45.70 -0.27
N PHE A 14 -15.19 -44.84 0.10
CA PHE A 14 -15.38 -43.55 -0.55
C PHE A 14 -14.19 -42.65 -0.19
N PHE A 15 -13.22 -42.53 -1.10
CA PHE A 15 -12.26 -41.44 -1.07
C PHE A 15 -13.00 -40.14 -1.39
N PHE A 16 -13.40 -39.41 -0.36
CA PHE A 16 -13.76 -38.00 -0.52
C PHE A 16 -12.48 -37.24 -0.86
N SER A 17 -12.27 -36.99 -2.15
CA SER A 17 -11.32 -35.96 -2.60
C SER A 17 -11.87 -34.62 -2.13
N VAL A 18 -11.31 -34.10 -1.03
CA VAL A 18 -11.56 -32.71 -0.61
C VAL A 18 -11.06 -31.85 -1.76
N PRO A 19 -11.92 -31.01 -2.39
CA PRO A 19 -11.43 -30.07 -3.38
C PRO A 19 -10.42 -29.18 -2.67
N LEU A 20 -9.19 -29.12 -3.19
CA LEU A 20 -8.22 -28.12 -2.79
C LEU A 20 -8.90 -26.77 -3.05
N LEU A 21 -9.38 -26.11 -2.01
CA LEU A 21 -9.93 -24.77 -2.13
C LEU A 21 -8.82 -23.92 -2.72
N ALA A 22 -9.05 -23.41 -3.93
CA ALA A 22 -8.13 -22.46 -4.54
C ALA A 22 -8.09 -21.26 -3.60
N GLN A 23 -6.96 -21.05 -2.96
CA GLN A 23 -6.77 -19.96 -2.03
C GLN A 23 -7.01 -18.64 -2.76
N GLY A 24 -7.71 -17.69 -2.11
CA GLY A 24 -7.99 -16.39 -2.73
C GLY A 24 -6.71 -15.66 -3.11
N ASP A 25 -6.73 -14.93 -4.24
CA ASP A 25 -5.62 -14.08 -4.66
C ASP A 25 -5.24 -13.07 -3.56
N LEU A 26 -3.94 -12.84 -3.38
CA LEU A 26 -3.36 -12.08 -2.26
C LEU A 26 -4.09 -10.77 -1.99
N PHE A 27 -4.38 -9.98 -3.02
CA PHE A 27 -4.95 -8.65 -2.84
C PHE A 27 -6.46 -8.61 -3.02
N THR A 28 -7.06 -9.64 -3.60
CA THR A 28 -8.53 -9.74 -3.67
C THR A 28 -9.12 -10.01 -2.29
N ASN A 29 -8.47 -10.88 -1.50
CA ASN A 29 -8.84 -11.08 -0.10
C ASN A 29 -8.26 -9.94 0.76
N GLN A 30 -9.12 -9.17 1.42
CA GLN A 30 -8.74 -8.04 2.27
C GLN A 30 -8.71 -8.34 3.77
N GLU A 31 -8.96 -9.58 4.17
CA GLU A 31 -8.74 -10.02 5.56
C GLU A 31 -7.26 -9.98 5.91
N THR A 32 -6.95 -9.65 7.16
CA THR A 32 -5.58 -9.61 7.67
C THR A 32 -4.87 -10.93 7.43
N LEU A 33 -3.72 -10.90 6.76
CA LEU A 33 -2.90 -12.10 6.58
C LEU A 33 -1.87 -12.20 7.72
N ASP A 34 -1.85 -13.32 8.42
CA ASP A 34 -0.83 -13.61 9.42
C ASP A 34 0.46 -14.11 8.74
N LEU A 35 1.57 -13.42 9.03
CA LEU A 35 2.91 -13.82 8.61
C LEU A 35 3.78 -14.03 9.84
N ARG A 36 4.60 -15.08 9.86
CA ARG A 36 5.67 -15.27 10.84
C ARG A 36 7.01 -15.11 10.17
N MET A 37 7.91 -14.38 10.81
CA MET A 37 9.22 -14.06 10.29
C MET A 37 10.25 -14.05 11.42
N LYS A 38 11.43 -14.59 11.15
CA LYS A 38 12.53 -14.62 12.11
C LYS A 38 13.85 -14.34 11.39
N PHE A 39 14.48 -13.20 11.70
CA PHE A 39 15.77 -12.82 11.13
C PHE A 39 16.43 -11.69 11.93
N SER A 40 17.75 -11.53 11.78
CA SER A 40 18.50 -10.36 12.26
C SER A 40 18.25 -9.13 11.37
N ILE A 41 17.75 -8.04 11.97
CA ILE A 41 17.60 -6.75 11.27
C ILE A 41 18.97 -6.18 10.90
N LYS A 42 19.97 -6.28 11.79
CA LYS A 42 21.33 -5.79 11.53
C LYS A 42 21.95 -6.48 10.32
N ASP A 43 21.80 -7.80 10.22
CA ASP A 43 22.32 -8.55 9.09
C ASP A 43 21.58 -8.22 7.80
N MET A 44 20.26 -8.04 7.85
CA MET A 44 19.51 -7.56 6.69
C MET A 44 20.02 -6.19 6.21
N LYS A 45 20.24 -5.22 7.12
CA LYS A 45 20.77 -3.90 6.75
C LYS A 45 22.21 -3.94 6.24
N LYS A 46 23.03 -4.85 6.77
CA LYS A 46 24.47 -4.96 6.42
C LYS A 46 24.69 -5.69 5.10
N ASN A 47 23.95 -6.77 4.86
CA ASN A 47 24.24 -7.73 3.79
C ASN A 47 23.32 -7.56 2.58
N THR A 48 22.33 -6.67 2.63
CA THR A 48 21.43 -6.38 1.52
C THR A 48 21.47 -4.90 1.14
N ASN A 49 21.04 -4.61 -0.08
CA ASN A 49 20.85 -3.25 -0.59
C ASN A 49 19.72 -3.30 -1.63
N ASP A 50 19.56 -2.26 -2.44
CA ASP A 50 18.49 -2.22 -3.44
C ASP A 50 18.57 -3.27 -4.56
N SER A 51 19.67 -4.03 -4.64
CA SER A 51 19.93 -5.07 -5.65
C SER A 51 20.28 -6.44 -5.07
N THR A 52 20.82 -6.51 -3.85
CA THR A 52 21.29 -7.77 -3.23
C THR A 52 20.23 -8.37 -2.32
N TYR A 53 19.84 -9.62 -2.60
CA TYR A 53 18.91 -10.41 -1.79
C TYR A 53 19.65 -11.45 -0.93
N VAL A 54 19.01 -11.84 0.18
CA VAL A 54 19.38 -13.02 0.96
C VAL A 54 18.20 -13.98 1.07
N ASP A 55 18.47 -15.28 1.06
CA ASP A 55 17.46 -16.29 1.29
C ASP A 55 16.95 -16.24 2.74
N GLN A 56 15.63 -16.33 2.88
CA GLN A 56 14.94 -16.39 4.16
C GLN A 56 13.79 -17.40 4.08
N VAL A 57 13.37 -17.88 5.24
CA VAL A 57 12.15 -18.66 5.39
C VAL A 57 11.17 -17.83 6.21
N ILE A 58 9.98 -17.64 5.66
CA ILE A 58 8.85 -17.06 6.38
C ILE A 58 7.72 -18.07 6.40
N TRP A 59 6.72 -17.83 7.24
CA TRP A 59 5.50 -18.64 7.25
C TRP A 59 4.31 -17.73 7.05
N TYR A 60 3.29 -18.23 6.35
CA TYR A 60 2.01 -17.57 6.27
C TYR A 60 0.94 -18.51 6.80
N LYS A 61 -0.13 -17.95 7.36
CA LYS A 61 -1.27 -18.73 7.82
C LYS A 61 -2.25 -18.94 6.66
N ASN A 62 -2.52 -20.18 6.32
CA ASN A 62 -3.46 -20.53 5.25
C ASN A 62 -4.93 -20.38 5.72
N GLU A 63 -5.88 -20.59 4.81
CA GLU A 63 -7.32 -20.48 5.11
C GLU A 63 -7.80 -21.55 6.12
N ALA A 64 -7.10 -22.67 6.25
CA ALA A 64 -7.35 -23.68 7.28
C ALA A 64 -6.79 -23.31 8.67
N GLY A 65 -6.06 -22.19 8.76
CA GLY A 65 -5.42 -21.71 9.99
C GLY A 65 -4.06 -22.36 10.29
N GLU A 66 -3.51 -23.11 9.34
CA GLU A 66 -2.22 -23.80 9.46
C GLU A 66 -1.07 -22.90 8.97
N TRP A 67 0.11 -23.05 9.58
CA TRP A 67 1.31 -22.33 9.15
C TRP A 67 2.00 -23.08 8.02
N GLU A 68 2.11 -22.45 6.87
CA GLU A 68 2.83 -22.97 5.71
C GLU A 68 4.14 -22.23 5.51
N GLU A 69 5.19 -23.00 5.22
CA GLU A 69 6.51 -22.48 4.96
C GLU A 69 6.59 -21.84 3.57
N LEU A 70 7.27 -20.70 3.49
CA LEU A 70 7.49 -19.97 2.26
C LEU A 70 8.97 -19.56 2.17
N GLU A 71 9.71 -20.21 1.28
CA GLU A 71 11.04 -19.75 0.93
C GLU A 71 10.97 -18.46 0.11
N VAL A 72 11.65 -17.44 0.59
CA VAL A 72 11.66 -16.11 -0.02
C VAL A 72 13.09 -15.60 -0.14
N GLU A 73 13.31 -14.75 -1.13
CA GLU A 73 14.48 -13.87 -1.19
C GLU A 73 14.06 -12.52 -0.59
N MET A 74 14.80 -12.01 0.38
CA MET A 74 14.50 -10.73 1.03
C MET A 74 15.64 -9.73 0.90
N ARG A 75 15.29 -8.45 0.86
CA ARG A 75 16.23 -7.33 0.93
C ARG A 75 15.63 -6.12 1.61
N THR A 76 16.48 -5.26 2.15
CA THR A 76 16.09 -3.89 2.49
C THR A 76 15.91 -3.04 1.23
N ARG A 77 15.18 -1.94 1.34
CA ARG A 77 14.98 -0.98 0.24
C ARG A 77 14.99 0.48 0.70
N GLY A 78 15.11 1.40 -0.25
CA GLY A 78 14.89 2.83 -0.02
C GLY A 78 16.00 3.53 0.78
N ASN A 79 15.81 4.82 1.04
CA ASN A 79 16.89 5.69 1.55
C ASN A 79 16.62 6.20 2.97
N PHE A 80 15.57 7.02 3.15
CA PHE A 80 15.33 7.70 4.42
C PHE A 80 15.04 6.71 5.55
N ARG A 81 14.02 5.88 5.40
CA ARG A 81 13.62 4.91 6.43
C ARG A 81 14.68 3.85 6.68
N LEU A 82 15.46 3.46 5.68
CA LEU A 82 16.57 2.52 5.85
C LEU A 82 17.58 3.01 6.91
N ASN A 83 17.91 4.30 6.84
CA ASN A 83 18.88 4.95 7.72
C ASN A 83 18.30 5.42 9.06
N ASN A 84 17.01 5.74 9.11
CA ASN A 84 16.38 6.38 10.29
C ASN A 84 15.43 5.47 11.09
N CYS A 85 14.96 4.37 10.52
CA CYS A 85 14.02 3.45 11.18
C CYS A 85 14.74 2.25 11.81
N TYR A 86 14.16 1.73 12.90
CA TYR A 86 14.55 0.45 13.49
C TYR A 86 14.22 -0.70 12.54
N TYR A 87 12.95 -0.84 12.15
CA TYR A 87 12.55 -1.79 11.11
C TYR A 87 12.70 -1.10 9.74
N PRO A 88 13.61 -1.57 8.87
CA PRO A 88 13.74 -1.02 7.53
C PRO A 88 12.55 -1.46 6.67
N PRO A 89 12.19 -0.71 5.62
CA PRO A 89 11.27 -1.21 4.61
C PRO A 89 11.94 -2.36 3.85
N MET A 90 11.14 -3.39 3.53
CA MET A 90 11.64 -4.64 2.98
C MET A 90 10.99 -4.92 1.62
N ARG A 91 11.72 -5.62 0.76
CA ARG A 91 11.15 -6.27 -0.44
C ARG A 91 11.34 -7.77 -0.27
N LEU A 92 10.26 -8.50 -0.49
CA LEU A 92 10.23 -9.97 -0.45
C LEU A 92 9.91 -10.49 -1.84
N LYS A 93 10.58 -11.55 -2.24
CA LYS A 93 10.41 -12.21 -3.53
C LYS A 93 10.19 -13.69 -3.28
N VAL A 94 8.96 -14.14 -3.55
CA VAL A 94 8.56 -15.52 -3.28
C VAL A 94 9.10 -16.42 -4.40
N LYS A 95 9.80 -17.50 -4.03
CA LYS A 95 10.40 -18.39 -5.03
C LYS A 95 9.32 -19.07 -5.87
N LYS A 96 9.57 -19.21 -7.18
CA LYS A 96 8.57 -19.72 -8.15
C LYS A 96 7.92 -21.05 -7.75
N LYS A 97 8.69 -21.96 -7.15
CA LYS A 97 8.21 -23.28 -6.71
C LYS A 97 7.22 -23.22 -5.53
N GLN A 98 7.28 -22.14 -4.73
CA GLN A 98 6.49 -21.95 -3.50
C GLN A 98 5.23 -21.10 -3.71
N ARG A 99 5.00 -20.56 -4.92
CA ARG A 99 3.86 -19.66 -5.19
C ARG A 99 2.59 -20.39 -5.60
N LYS A 100 2.70 -21.51 -6.31
CA LYS A 100 1.54 -22.18 -6.91
C LYS A 100 0.60 -22.71 -5.81
N GLY A 101 -0.68 -22.35 -5.88
CA GLY A 101 -1.68 -22.77 -4.91
C GLY A 101 -1.61 -22.02 -3.57
N THR A 102 -0.81 -20.96 -3.47
CA THR A 102 -0.76 -20.06 -2.30
C THR A 102 -1.33 -18.69 -2.68
N PRO A 103 -1.60 -17.76 -1.74
CA PRO A 103 -2.08 -16.42 -2.09
C PRO A 103 -1.09 -15.68 -3.00
N PHE A 104 0.18 -16.08 -2.96
CA PHE A 104 1.27 -15.47 -3.68
C PHE A 104 1.40 -15.96 -5.12
N GLU A 105 0.50 -16.79 -5.65
CA GLU A 105 0.62 -17.41 -6.98
C GLU A 105 1.00 -16.41 -8.09
N ASN A 106 0.28 -15.28 -8.13
CA ASN A 106 0.47 -14.21 -9.10
C ASN A 106 1.40 -13.09 -8.59
N ASN A 107 1.87 -13.16 -7.36
CA ASN A 107 2.58 -12.07 -6.68
C ASN A 107 4.02 -12.50 -6.39
N LYS A 108 4.90 -12.33 -7.39
CA LYS A 108 6.30 -12.75 -7.28
C LYS A 108 7.09 -11.90 -6.30
N SER A 109 6.90 -10.59 -6.36
CA SER A 109 7.64 -9.59 -5.60
C SER A 109 6.65 -8.72 -4.86
N LEU A 110 6.94 -8.41 -3.61
CA LEU A 110 6.08 -7.58 -2.77
C LEU A 110 6.92 -6.64 -1.94
N LYS A 111 6.38 -5.46 -1.67
CA LYS A 111 6.97 -4.52 -0.71
C LYS A 111 6.26 -4.74 0.62
N LEU A 112 7.02 -4.90 1.70
CA LEU A 112 6.50 -5.02 3.05
C LEU A 112 6.78 -3.73 3.82
N VAL A 113 5.71 -3.10 4.29
CA VAL A 113 5.76 -1.95 5.19
C VAL A 113 5.61 -2.44 6.62
N MET A 114 6.54 -2.01 7.46
CA MET A 114 6.60 -2.29 8.89
C MET A 114 6.63 -0.97 9.68
N PRO A 115 6.38 -0.96 10.99
CA PRO A 115 6.51 0.26 11.80
C PRO A 115 7.93 0.84 11.74
N CYS A 116 8.11 2.16 11.76
CA CYS A 116 9.46 2.73 11.70
C CYS A 116 10.26 2.51 13.01
N ASN A 117 9.59 2.45 14.16
CA ASN A 117 10.24 2.31 15.47
C ASN A 117 9.48 1.30 16.35
N ARG A 118 9.92 1.16 17.60
CA ARG A 118 9.37 0.19 18.57
C ARG A 118 8.45 0.84 19.62
N ALA A 119 7.98 2.06 19.39
CA ALA A 119 7.05 2.70 20.29
C ALA A 119 5.69 2.01 20.20
N SER A 120 4.92 2.03 21.29
CA SER A 120 3.61 1.37 21.36
C SER A 120 2.57 1.91 20.38
N ASN A 121 2.74 3.15 19.90
CA ASN A 121 1.88 3.77 18.90
C ASN A 121 2.42 3.65 17.46
N ALA A 122 3.51 2.91 17.23
CA ALA A 122 4.15 2.85 15.92
C ALA A 122 3.23 2.25 14.85
N ASP A 123 2.41 1.27 15.23
CA ASP A 123 1.44 0.60 14.36
C ASP A 123 0.34 1.56 13.86
N SER A 124 -0.01 2.58 14.66
CA SER A 124 -0.99 3.59 14.25
C SER A 124 -0.55 4.34 12.99
N TYR A 125 0.75 4.65 12.85
CA TYR A 125 1.26 5.30 11.64
C TYR A 125 1.21 4.38 10.41
N VAL A 126 1.44 3.08 10.60
CA VAL A 126 1.34 2.08 9.52
C VAL A 126 -0.11 1.94 9.06
N ILE A 127 -1.06 1.91 9.99
CA ILE A 127 -2.49 1.87 9.68
C ILE A 127 -2.93 3.16 8.96
N LYS A 128 -2.48 4.33 9.41
CA LYS A 128 -2.77 5.60 8.73
C LYS A 128 -2.20 5.61 7.30
N GLU A 129 -0.99 5.10 7.09
CA GLU A 129 -0.40 4.97 5.75
C GLU A 129 -1.22 4.01 4.87
N LEU A 130 -1.62 2.86 5.40
CA LEU A 130 -2.51 1.92 4.70
C LEU A 130 -3.86 2.57 4.33
N ILE A 131 -4.44 3.35 5.24
CA ILE A 131 -5.66 4.12 4.98
C ILE A 131 -5.45 5.07 3.79
N CYS A 132 -4.29 5.75 3.67
CA CYS A 132 -4.01 6.58 2.50
C CYS A 132 -4.07 5.78 1.19
N TYR A 133 -3.50 4.58 1.12
CA TYR A 133 -3.65 3.72 -0.07
C TYR A 133 -5.12 3.39 -0.36
N LYS A 134 -5.88 3.02 0.68
CA LYS A 134 -7.31 2.68 0.53
C LYS A 134 -8.19 3.87 0.17
N LEU A 135 -7.82 5.07 0.60
CA LEU A 135 -8.46 6.30 0.17
C LEU A 135 -8.15 6.62 -1.29
N PHE A 136 -6.96 6.27 -1.78
CA PHE A 136 -6.60 6.48 -3.17
C PHE A 136 -7.39 5.55 -4.11
N ASP A 137 -7.61 4.29 -3.70
CA ASP A 137 -8.43 3.31 -4.42
C ASP A 137 -9.86 3.83 -4.68
N GLU A 138 -10.40 4.70 -3.82
CA GLU A 138 -11.73 5.28 -4.02
C GLU A 138 -11.75 6.29 -5.17
N VAL A 139 -10.66 7.01 -5.42
CA VAL A 139 -10.63 8.18 -6.32
C VAL A 139 -9.80 7.97 -7.58
N SER A 140 -9.05 6.87 -7.68
CA SER A 140 -8.21 6.53 -8.83
C SER A 140 -8.26 5.02 -9.10
N GLU A 141 -8.18 4.64 -10.37
CA GLU A 141 -7.97 3.24 -10.77
C GLU A 141 -6.48 2.86 -10.77
N TYR A 142 -5.59 3.84 -10.98
CA TYR A 142 -4.14 3.66 -11.08
C TYR A 142 -3.50 3.66 -9.69
N THR A 143 -3.70 2.58 -8.95
CA THR A 143 -3.22 2.41 -7.58
C THR A 143 -2.45 1.12 -7.41
N PHE A 144 -1.61 1.05 -6.37
CA PHE A 144 -1.04 -0.21 -5.91
C PHE A 144 -2.06 -0.95 -5.05
N SER A 145 -2.26 -2.23 -5.33
CA SER A 145 -3.03 -3.09 -4.45
C SER A 145 -2.29 -3.29 -3.13
N THR A 146 -3.02 -3.27 -2.01
CA THR A 146 -2.46 -3.41 -0.67
C THR A 146 -3.27 -4.37 0.19
N ARG A 147 -2.59 -5.04 1.13
CA ARG A 147 -3.23 -5.92 2.12
C ARG A 147 -2.55 -5.83 3.47
N MET A 148 -3.34 -5.67 4.53
CA MET A 148 -2.85 -5.64 5.90
C MET A 148 -2.30 -7.01 6.33
N VAL A 149 -1.21 -7.00 7.08
CA VAL A 149 -0.61 -8.20 7.65
C VAL A 149 -0.41 -8.05 9.16
N ARG A 150 -0.60 -9.16 9.88
CA ARG A 150 -0.16 -9.30 11.26
C ARG A 150 1.16 -10.06 11.26
N LEU A 151 2.22 -9.41 11.71
CA LEU A 151 3.57 -9.96 11.70
C LEU A 151 3.90 -10.53 13.07
N HIS A 152 4.09 -11.84 13.15
CA HIS A 152 4.70 -12.55 14.26
C HIS A 152 6.22 -12.53 14.04
N PHE A 153 6.88 -11.50 14.55
CA PHE A 153 8.28 -11.19 14.23
C PHE A 153 9.21 -11.47 15.41
N GLU A 154 10.22 -12.31 15.19
CA GLU A 154 11.31 -12.53 16.14
C GLU A 154 12.61 -11.91 15.59
N ASN A 155 13.12 -10.89 16.27
CA ASN A 155 14.42 -10.30 15.92
C ASN A 155 15.56 -11.10 16.55
N GLU A 156 16.44 -11.67 15.73
CA GLU A 156 17.59 -12.43 16.20
C GLU A 156 18.68 -11.54 16.85
N ASP A 157 18.59 -10.22 16.69
CA ASP A 157 19.52 -9.26 17.29
C ASP A 157 19.32 -9.04 18.80
N ASP A 158 18.19 -9.46 19.36
CA ASP A 158 17.88 -9.28 20.78
C ASP A 158 17.14 -10.48 21.41
N LYS A 159 16.90 -10.43 22.72
CA LYS A 159 16.33 -11.54 23.50
C LYS A 159 14.85 -11.36 23.84
N ARG A 160 14.13 -10.49 23.12
CA ARG A 160 12.73 -10.17 23.44
C ARG A 160 11.74 -11.25 22.96
N GLY A 161 12.19 -12.18 22.13
CA GLY A 161 11.34 -13.20 21.53
C GLY A 161 10.42 -12.65 20.45
N GLU A 162 9.40 -13.43 20.10
CA GLU A 162 8.38 -13.08 19.10
C GLU A 162 7.55 -11.87 19.58
N GLN A 163 7.37 -10.90 18.69
CA GLN A 163 6.54 -9.72 18.87
C GLN A 163 5.49 -9.69 17.79
N GLU A 164 4.29 -9.23 18.14
CA GLU A 164 3.27 -8.93 17.16
C GLU A 164 3.41 -7.49 16.68
N LEU A 165 3.48 -7.29 15.36
CA LEU A 165 3.52 -5.98 14.72
C LEU A 165 2.46 -5.92 13.64
N ILE A 166 1.92 -4.73 13.39
CA ILE A 166 1.07 -4.50 12.22
C ILE A 166 1.89 -3.97 11.05
N GLY A 167 1.68 -4.56 9.88
CA GLY A 167 2.29 -4.20 8.61
C GLY A 167 1.28 -4.22 7.48
N PHE A 168 1.74 -3.95 6.26
CA PHE A 168 0.98 -4.26 5.05
C PHE A 168 1.90 -4.56 3.87
N LEU A 169 1.37 -5.35 2.93
CA LEU A 169 1.99 -5.67 1.66
C LEU A 169 1.51 -4.67 0.60
N ILE A 170 2.41 -4.31 -0.32
CA ILE A 170 2.14 -3.49 -1.49
C ILE A 170 2.53 -4.29 -2.73
N GLU A 171 1.66 -4.25 -3.74
CA GLU A 171 1.85 -4.78 -5.08
C GLU A 171 3.19 -4.32 -5.71
N ASP A 172 3.74 -5.15 -6.59
CA ASP A 172 4.91 -4.79 -7.35
C ASP A 172 4.60 -3.77 -8.44
N ASP A 173 5.58 -2.98 -8.83
CA ASP A 173 5.42 -2.02 -9.92
C ASP A 173 5.20 -2.70 -11.28
N ASP A 174 5.84 -3.85 -11.51
CA ASP A 174 5.62 -4.65 -12.71
C ASP A 174 4.18 -5.21 -12.76
N ASP A 175 3.68 -5.71 -11.62
CA ASP A 175 2.33 -6.30 -11.53
C ASP A 175 1.22 -5.25 -11.76
N VAL A 176 1.39 -4.01 -11.24
CA VAL A 176 0.48 -2.91 -11.56
C VAL A 176 0.51 -2.58 -13.05
N ALA A 177 1.70 -2.50 -13.65
CA ALA A 177 1.84 -2.18 -15.06
C ALA A 177 1.15 -3.24 -15.94
N ASP A 178 1.33 -4.51 -15.63
CA ASP A 178 0.70 -5.63 -16.32
C ASP A 178 -0.84 -5.58 -16.25
N ARG A 179 -1.43 -5.17 -15.11
CA ARG A 179 -2.89 -5.00 -14.96
C ARG A 179 -3.49 -4.00 -15.96
N PHE A 180 -2.70 -3.03 -16.41
CA PHE A 180 -3.14 -2.01 -17.36
C PHE A 180 -2.52 -2.16 -18.76
N ASN A 181 -1.81 -3.27 -19.04
CA ASN A 181 -0.97 -3.42 -20.25
C ASN A 181 -0.04 -2.21 -20.48
N ALA A 182 0.46 -1.65 -19.38
CA ALA A 182 1.23 -0.41 -19.35
C ALA A 182 2.72 -0.70 -19.16
N GLN A 183 3.53 0.35 -19.24
CA GLN A 183 4.94 0.32 -18.88
C GLN A 183 5.26 1.37 -17.84
N ILE A 184 6.03 1.00 -16.82
CA ILE A 184 6.64 1.97 -15.91
C ILE A 184 7.71 2.75 -16.70
N VAL A 185 7.63 4.07 -16.68
CA VAL A 185 8.62 4.92 -17.35
C VAL A 185 9.74 5.25 -16.37
N ASP A 186 10.85 4.51 -16.40
CA ASP A 186 11.98 4.71 -15.47
C ASP A 186 13.07 5.66 -16.00
N ASP A 187 13.29 5.75 -17.31
CA ASP A 187 14.44 6.48 -17.88
C ASP A 187 14.16 7.91 -18.37
N LYS A 188 12.89 8.36 -18.31
CA LYS A 188 12.50 9.68 -18.81
C LYS A 188 11.96 10.58 -17.72
N LYS A 189 12.34 11.86 -17.75
CA LYS A 189 11.70 12.91 -16.97
C LYS A 189 10.39 13.30 -17.64
N ILE A 190 9.27 13.09 -16.95
CA ILE A 190 7.95 13.46 -17.47
C ILE A 190 7.50 14.75 -16.76
N LEU A 191 7.26 15.79 -17.56
CA LEU A 191 6.63 17.01 -17.05
C LEU A 191 5.20 16.67 -16.61
N GLY A 192 4.79 17.14 -15.44
CA GLY A 192 3.45 16.84 -14.91
C GLY A 192 2.31 17.26 -15.84
N THR A 193 2.58 18.20 -16.73
CA THR A 193 1.66 18.72 -17.75
C THR A 193 1.40 17.75 -18.90
N LEU A 194 2.28 16.77 -19.10
CA LEU A 194 2.12 15.69 -20.09
C LEU A 194 1.31 14.50 -19.56
N LEU A 195 0.97 14.50 -18.27
CA LEU A 195 0.06 13.50 -17.71
C LEU A 195 -1.36 13.75 -18.22
N GLU A 196 -2.13 12.68 -18.41
CA GLU A 196 -3.56 12.77 -18.73
C GLU A 196 -4.29 13.58 -17.66
N ASP A 197 -5.12 14.52 -18.12
CA ASP A 197 -5.68 15.59 -17.29
C ASP A 197 -6.50 15.05 -16.11
N SER A 198 -7.35 14.05 -16.35
CA SER A 198 -8.26 13.49 -15.34
C SER A 198 -7.49 12.74 -14.26
N ALA A 199 -6.55 11.89 -14.66
CA ALA A 199 -5.69 11.11 -13.78
C ALA A 199 -4.75 12.03 -12.97
N ALA A 200 -4.20 13.07 -13.61
CA ALA A 200 -3.40 14.09 -12.92
C ALA A 200 -4.22 14.85 -11.88
N LEU A 201 -5.43 15.30 -12.20
CA LEU A 201 -6.29 16.01 -11.26
C LEU A 201 -6.74 15.13 -10.09
N ARG A 202 -7.09 13.86 -10.34
CA ARG A 202 -7.40 12.90 -9.28
C ARG A 202 -6.22 12.71 -8.34
N HIS A 203 -5.04 12.51 -8.91
CA HIS A 203 -3.80 12.44 -8.14
C HIS A 203 -3.57 13.71 -7.32
N ASP A 204 -3.59 14.89 -7.92
CA ASP A 204 -3.22 16.14 -7.25
C ASP A 204 -4.23 16.53 -6.16
N LEU A 205 -5.53 16.30 -6.36
CA LEU A 205 -6.55 16.47 -5.33
C LEU A 205 -6.43 15.42 -4.22
N PHE A 206 -6.05 14.19 -4.55
CA PHE A 206 -5.75 13.16 -3.55
C PHE A 206 -4.55 13.55 -2.69
N GLN A 207 -3.45 14.04 -3.29
CA GLN A 207 -2.29 14.52 -2.53
C GLN A 207 -2.67 15.69 -1.62
N LEU A 208 -3.53 16.60 -2.08
CA LEU A 208 -4.10 17.66 -1.24
C LEU A 208 -4.95 17.12 -0.09
N MET A 209 -5.77 16.10 -0.35
CA MET A 209 -6.65 15.46 0.64
C MET A 209 -5.84 14.93 1.83
N ILE A 210 -4.78 14.17 1.55
CA ILE A 210 -3.93 13.56 2.58
C ILE A 210 -2.81 14.49 3.07
N GLY A 211 -2.69 15.71 2.53
CA GLY A 211 -1.65 16.67 2.92
C GLY A 211 -0.26 16.21 2.54
N ASN A 212 -0.09 15.60 1.38
CA ASN A 212 1.21 15.19 0.87
C ASN A 212 1.81 16.29 -0.01
N THR A 213 2.99 16.75 0.38
CA THR A 213 3.78 17.69 -0.41
C THR A 213 5.11 17.10 -0.88
N ASP A 214 5.42 15.85 -0.52
CA ASP A 214 6.71 15.22 -0.75
C ASP A 214 6.70 14.28 -1.96
N PHE A 215 6.22 14.78 -3.10
CA PHE A 215 6.18 14.02 -4.36
C PHE A 215 6.70 14.82 -5.55
N SER A 216 7.13 14.13 -6.60
CA SER A 216 7.49 14.74 -7.87
C SER A 216 7.46 13.73 -9.00
N GLY A 217 6.55 13.87 -9.96
CA GLY A 217 6.61 13.09 -11.20
C GLY A 217 7.86 13.37 -12.04
N LEU A 218 8.41 14.60 -11.97
CA LEU A 218 9.60 14.98 -12.73
C LEU A 218 10.87 14.28 -12.22
N TYR A 219 11.01 14.20 -10.89
CA TYR A 219 12.16 13.57 -10.23
C TYR A 219 11.86 12.14 -9.75
N LYS A 220 10.64 11.65 -9.98
CA LYS A 220 10.12 10.34 -9.53
C LYS A 220 10.29 10.11 -8.03
N HIS A 221 10.10 11.18 -7.27
CA HIS A 221 10.09 11.13 -5.81
C HIS A 221 8.67 10.79 -5.36
N ASN A 222 8.49 9.68 -4.65
CA ASN A 222 7.20 9.19 -4.14
C ASN A 222 6.06 9.19 -5.19
N GLN A 223 6.43 9.06 -6.46
CA GLN A 223 5.53 9.00 -7.61
C GLN A 223 6.26 8.34 -8.78
N LYS A 224 5.66 7.29 -9.34
CA LYS A 224 6.00 6.73 -10.64
C LYS A 224 5.03 7.26 -11.69
N VAL A 225 5.32 6.99 -12.96
CA VAL A 225 4.40 7.26 -14.06
C VAL A 225 4.31 6.02 -14.94
N MET A 226 3.10 5.73 -15.42
CA MET A 226 2.82 4.63 -16.32
C MET A 226 2.47 5.17 -17.70
N GLN A 227 3.08 4.61 -18.74
CA GLN A 227 2.69 4.82 -20.12
C GLN A 227 1.70 3.72 -20.50
N LEU A 228 0.45 4.08 -20.76
CA LEU A 228 -0.60 3.12 -21.14
C LEU A 228 -0.56 2.81 -22.64
N ASP A 229 -0.28 3.83 -23.46
CA ASP A 229 -0.17 3.76 -24.92
C ASP A 229 0.79 4.86 -25.43
N GLU A 230 0.91 5.11 -26.74
CA GLU A 230 1.84 6.12 -27.29
C GLU A 230 1.62 7.57 -26.81
N ARG A 231 0.42 7.90 -26.31
CA ARG A 231 -0.01 9.27 -25.96
C ARG A 231 -0.42 9.43 -24.51
N THR A 232 -0.81 8.35 -23.84
CA THR A 232 -1.41 8.41 -22.50
C THR A 232 -0.38 8.06 -21.43
N VAL A 233 -0.07 9.04 -20.56
CA VAL A 233 0.76 8.86 -19.37
C VAL A 233 -0.05 9.19 -18.13
N VAL A 234 -0.03 8.32 -17.13
CA VAL A 234 -0.78 8.49 -15.88
C VAL A 234 0.14 8.43 -14.66
N PRO A 235 -0.16 9.17 -13.57
CA PRO A 235 0.59 9.08 -12.33
C PRO A 235 0.30 7.76 -11.59
N LEU A 236 1.31 7.24 -10.90
CA LEU A 236 1.20 6.11 -9.98
C LEU A 236 1.88 6.49 -8.65
N ALA A 237 1.08 6.90 -7.68
CA ALA A 237 1.57 7.40 -6.39
C ALA A 237 1.81 6.28 -5.37
N TYR A 238 2.81 6.48 -4.52
CA TYR A 238 3.16 5.60 -3.40
C TYR A 238 3.96 6.37 -2.34
N ASP A 239 4.30 5.70 -1.24
CA ASP A 239 5.03 6.29 -0.09
C ASP A 239 4.20 7.42 0.57
N PHE A 240 3.19 7.01 1.35
CA PHE A 240 2.27 7.95 2.02
C PHE A 240 2.58 8.11 3.50
N ASP A 241 3.75 7.65 3.96
CA ASP A 241 4.15 7.67 5.37
C ASP A 241 4.34 9.10 5.90
N MET A 242 4.89 10.01 5.10
CA MET A 242 5.15 11.41 5.46
C MET A 242 4.08 12.37 4.94
N THR A 243 2.83 12.12 5.30
CA THR A 243 1.69 12.96 4.87
C THR A 243 0.99 13.60 6.06
N GLY A 244 0.26 14.69 5.84
CA GLY A 244 -0.49 15.38 6.89
C GLY A 244 -1.52 14.50 7.60
N LEU A 245 -2.12 13.53 6.89
CA LEU A 245 -3.05 12.56 7.47
C LEU A 245 -2.34 11.58 8.43
N VAL A 246 -1.14 11.12 8.08
CA VAL A 246 -0.34 10.22 8.92
C VAL A 246 0.30 10.97 10.09
N ASN A 247 0.85 12.16 9.82
CA ASN A 247 1.52 13.05 10.76
C ASN A 247 2.54 12.31 11.66
N PRO A 248 3.53 11.60 11.11
CA PRO A 248 4.50 10.89 11.94
C PRO A 248 5.46 11.86 12.63
N PRO A 249 6.01 11.50 13.80
CA PRO A 249 6.90 12.39 14.57
C PRO A 249 8.25 12.63 13.87
N TYR A 250 8.57 11.87 12.83
CA TYR A 250 9.76 11.99 12.00
C TYR A 250 9.50 12.69 10.66
N ALA A 251 8.28 13.18 10.43
CA ALA A 251 7.94 13.90 9.20
C ALA A 251 8.88 15.10 9.00
N GLN A 252 9.32 15.30 7.76
CA GLN A 252 10.11 16.45 7.37
C GLN A 252 9.32 17.26 6.35
N VAL A 253 9.40 18.58 6.47
CA VAL A 253 8.84 19.49 5.48
C VAL A 253 9.96 19.88 4.52
N SER A 254 9.74 19.69 3.23
CA SER A 254 10.71 20.06 2.20
C SER A 254 10.90 21.59 2.19
N ASN A 255 12.15 22.04 2.10
CA ASN A 255 12.46 23.46 1.90
C ASN A 255 12.07 23.99 0.51
N LEU A 256 11.56 23.12 -0.38
CA LEU A 256 11.05 23.48 -1.70
C LEU A 256 9.58 23.92 -1.70
N VAL A 257 8.92 23.87 -0.55
CA VAL A 257 7.52 24.27 -0.38
C VAL A 257 7.37 25.25 0.78
N ASP A 258 6.40 26.14 0.68
CA ASP A 258 6.14 27.20 1.66
C ASP A 258 5.05 26.76 2.65
N ILE A 259 5.37 25.76 3.46
CA ILE A 259 4.53 25.25 4.56
C ILE A 259 5.40 25.06 5.81
N GLU A 260 4.80 25.14 6.99
CA GLU A 260 5.53 25.01 8.26
C GLU A 260 5.45 23.58 8.82
N LYS A 261 4.32 22.90 8.57
CA LYS A 261 4.02 21.58 9.12
C LYS A 261 3.57 20.64 8.01
N VAL A 262 3.83 19.34 8.17
CA VAL A 262 3.34 18.30 7.25
C VAL A 262 1.80 18.28 7.17
N THR A 263 1.11 18.80 8.19
CA THR A 263 -0.35 18.94 8.23
C THR A 263 -0.88 20.14 7.44
N ASP A 264 -0.01 21.06 7.02
CA ASP A 264 -0.42 22.21 6.23
C ASP A 264 -0.66 21.77 4.78
N ARG A 265 -1.87 22.00 4.29
CA ARG A 265 -2.25 21.64 2.93
C ARG A 265 -1.68 22.61 1.91
N LEU A 266 -1.05 22.05 0.88
CA LEU A 266 -0.59 22.79 -0.29
C LEU A 266 -0.95 22.01 -1.55
N TYR A 267 -1.70 22.65 -2.45
CA TYR A 267 -1.94 22.08 -3.77
C TYR A 267 -0.69 22.27 -4.64
N ARG A 268 -0.16 21.17 -5.18
CA ARG A 268 1.07 21.17 -6.01
C ARG A 268 0.83 20.79 -7.47
N GLY A 269 -0.44 20.63 -7.85
CA GLY A 269 -0.83 20.26 -9.20
C GLY A 269 -0.68 21.38 -10.21
N PHE A 270 -0.64 21.01 -11.49
CA PHE A 270 -0.62 21.97 -12.59
C PHE A 270 -2.04 22.46 -12.92
N CYS A 271 -2.14 23.67 -13.46
CA CYS A 271 -3.41 24.19 -13.93
C CYS A 271 -3.92 23.36 -15.12
N ARG A 272 -5.20 22.98 -15.07
CA ARG A 272 -5.93 22.23 -16.10
C ARG A 272 -7.21 22.97 -16.47
N GLU A 273 -7.88 22.52 -17.53
CA GLU A 273 -9.13 23.15 -17.95
C GLU A 273 -10.17 23.20 -16.82
N GLU A 274 -10.94 24.28 -16.76
CA GLU A 274 -11.90 24.49 -15.69
C GLU A 274 -12.98 23.40 -15.66
N ALA A 275 -13.46 22.99 -16.84
CA ALA A 275 -14.53 22.00 -16.96
C ALA A 275 -14.13 20.63 -16.37
N ILE A 276 -12.91 20.17 -16.65
CA ILE A 276 -12.39 18.91 -16.10
C ILE A 276 -12.08 19.05 -14.61
N THR A 277 -11.53 20.20 -14.18
CA THR A 277 -11.25 20.49 -12.76
C THR A 277 -12.53 20.43 -11.92
N GLN A 278 -13.61 21.07 -12.39
CA GLN A 278 -14.91 21.02 -11.70
C GLN A 278 -15.55 19.63 -11.74
N THR A 279 -15.32 18.85 -12.81
CA THR A 279 -15.79 17.47 -12.90
C THR A 279 -15.13 16.59 -11.83
N ILE A 280 -13.80 16.64 -11.72
CA ILE A 280 -13.07 15.86 -10.71
C ILE A 280 -13.38 16.35 -9.29
N ARG A 281 -13.54 17.66 -9.07
CA ARG A 281 -14.03 18.20 -7.79
C ARG A 281 -15.35 17.55 -7.36
N LYS A 282 -16.33 17.51 -8.26
CA LYS A 282 -17.64 16.88 -7.98
C LYS A 282 -17.53 15.38 -7.74
N GLU A 283 -16.61 14.69 -8.45
CA GLU A 283 -16.34 13.28 -8.22
C GLU A 283 -15.88 13.02 -6.77
N PHE A 284 -14.94 13.82 -6.25
CA PHE A 284 -14.49 13.69 -4.86
C PHE A 284 -15.62 13.96 -3.86
N ILE A 285 -16.39 15.02 -4.06
CA ILE A 285 -17.55 15.35 -3.20
C ILE A 285 -18.54 14.18 -3.17
N ALA A 286 -18.84 13.58 -4.33
CA ALA A 286 -19.74 12.43 -4.40
C ALA A 286 -19.21 11.18 -3.68
N LYS A 287 -17.88 11.07 -3.53
CA LYS A 287 -17.20 9.96 -2.84
C LYS A 287 -16.95 10.22 -1.35
N GLU A 288 -17.36 11.36 -0.80
CA GLU A 288 -17.13 11.74 0.60
C GLU A 288 -17.54 10.65 1.60
N GLN A 289 -18.74 10.09 1.45
CA GLN A 289 -19.21 9.02 2.33
C GLN A 289 -18.39 7.73 2.18
N SER A 290 -17.95 7.38 0.97
CA SER A 290 -17.12 6.20 0.74
C SER A 290 -15.74 6.36 1.38
N ILE A 291 -15.16 7.55 1.26
CA ILE A 291 -13.90 7.95 1.90
C ILE A 291 -13.98 7.81 3.43
N TYR A 292 -15.04 8.30 4.07
CA TYR A 292 -15.23 8.07 5.51
C TYR A 292 -15.47 6.58 5.86
N SER A 293 -16.10 5.83 4.96
CA SER A 293 -16.31 4.39 5.14
C SER A 293 -14.99 3.61 5.11
N VAL A 294 -14.00 4.04 4.32
CA VAL A 294 -12.62 3.51 4.38
C VAL A 294 -12.06 3.65 5.79
N VAL A 295 -12.07 4.86 6.37
CA VAL A 295 -11.55 5.09 7.72
C VAL A 295 -12.28 4.23 8.75
N ASN A 296 -13.61 4.14 8.63
CA ASN A 296 -14.43 3.36 9.56
C ASN A 296 -14.05 1.88 9.58
N ARG A 297 -13.71 1.28 8.43
CA ARG A 297 -13.26 -0.14 8.34
C ARG A 297 -12.01 -0.45 9.17
N TYR A 298 -11.18 0.56 9.44
CA TYR A 298 -9.94 0.40 10.22
C TYR A 298 -10.05 0.95 11.65
N SER A 299 -11.25 1.30 12.12
CA SER A 299 -11.42 1.96 13.43
C SER A 299 -10.93 1.13 14.61
N ASP A 300 -11.03 -0.20 14.53
CA ASP A 300 -10.56 -1.11 15.60
C ASP A 300 -9.03 -1.10 15.76
N TRP A 301 -8.30 -0.59 14.75
CA TRP A 301 -6.85 -0.47 14.73
C TRP A 301 -6.35 0.94 15.08
N LEU A 302 -7.28 1.86 15.35
CA LEU A 302 -6.99 3.25 15.66
C LEU A 302 -7.40 3.56 17.09
N SER A 303 -6.62 4.42 17.75
CA SER A 303 -7.12 5.05 18.96
C SER A 303 -8.28 6.00 18.64
N THR A 304 -9.16 6.25 19.61
CA THR A 304 -10.22 7.27 19.46
C THR A 304 -9.66 8.64 19.10
N GLY A 305 -8.44 8.96 19.57
CA GLY A 305 -7.73 10.18 19.22
C GLY A 305 -7.36 10.19 17.75
N ASP A 306 -6.63 9.17 17.28
CA ASP A 306 -6.21 9.05 15.89
C ASP A 306 -7.38 9.10 14.92
N LYS A 307 -8.47 8.39 15.20
CA LYS A 307 -9.67 8.44 14.36
C LYS A 307 -10.24 9.84 14.26
N LYS A 308 -10.39 10.55 15.38
CA LYS A 308 -10.89 11.94 15.40
C LYS A 308 -9.97 12.88 14.62
N GLU A 309 -8.66 12.66 14.67
CA GLU A 309 -7.69 13.43 13.89
C GLU A 309 -7.87 13.22 12.40
N ILE A 310 -7.95 11.96 11.93
CA ILE A 310 -8.21 11.63 10.54
C ILE A 310 -9.55 12.21 10.07
N ASP A 311 -10.62 12.01 10.84
CA ASP A 311 -11.96 12.46 10.47
C ASP A 311 -12.03 13.99 10.34
N ARG A 312 -11.36 14.72 11.26
CA ARG A 312 -11.19 16.18 11.17
C ARG A 312 -10.37 16.57 9.96
N PHE A 313 -9.23 15.90 9.73
CA PHE A 313 -8.36 16.22 8.61
C PHE A 313 -9.15 16.10 7.30
N LEU A 314 -9.85 14.98 7.07
CA LEU A 314 -10.70 14.79 5.89
C LEU A 314 -11.83 15.82 5.79
N ARG A 315 -12.49 16.16 6.91
CA ARG A 315 -13.55 17.18 6.90
C ARG A 315 -13.03 18.52 6.40
N ASP A 316 -11.87 18.94 6.90
CA ASP A 316 -11.26 20.21 6.49
C ASP A 316 -10.92 20.22 4.98
N PHE A 317 -10.63 19.05 4.37
CA PHE A 317 -10.50 18.92 2.91
C PHE A 317 -11.84 19.06 2.18
N PHE A 318 -12.89 18.40 2.65
CA PHE A 318 -14.22 18.53 2.04
C PHE A 318 -14.83 19.92 2.22
N GLU A 319 -14.49 20.65 3.29
CA GLU A 319 -14.84 22.07 3.43
C GLU A 319 -14.20 22.94 2.33
N ILE A 320 -12.96 22.62 1.91
CA ILE A 320 -12.33 23.26 0.75
C ILE A 320 -13.11 22.93 -0.52
N LEU A 321 -13.42 21.66 -0.75
CA LEU A 321 -14.11 21.23 -1.97
C LEU A 321 -15.56 21.74 -2.05
N ASN A 322 -16.30 21.81 -0.93
CA ASN A 322 -17.70 22.21 -0.93
C ASN A 322 -17.91 23.73 -0.97
N ASN A 323 -16.85 24.53 -0.84
CA ASN A 323 -16.93 25.99 -0.87
C ASN A 323 -16.22 26.56 -2.10
N ASP A 324 -16.95 27.20 -3.00
CA ASP A 324 -16.39 27.74 -4.26
C ASP A 324 -15.24 28.72 -4.04
N ARG A 325 -15.33 29.61 -3.05
CA ARG A 325 -14.26 30.58 -2.75
C ARG A 325 -13.03 29.87 -2.19
N SER A 326 -13.20 28.87 -1.33
CA SER A 326 -12.08 28.09 -0.81
C SER A 326 -11.43 27.26 -1.90
N PHE A 327 -12.21 26.55 -2.71
CA PHE A 327 -11.70 25.77 -3.84
C PHE A 327 -10.94 26.64 -4.83
N GLU A 328 -11.49 27.80 -5.18
CA GLU A 328 -10.83 28.79 -6.03
C GLU A 328 -9.48 29.21 -5.45
N LYS A 329 -9.42 29.49 -4.14
CA LYS A 329 -8.18 29.92 -3.47
C LYS A 329 -7.13 28.80 -3.39
N PHE A 330 -7.53 27.62 -2.93
CA PHE A 330 -6.61 26.54 -2.56
C PHE A 330 -6.24 25.63 -3.73
N VAL A 331 -7.00 25.64 -4.81
CA VAL A 331 -6.78 24.76 -5.97
C VAL A 331 -6.62 25.57 -7.25
N VAL A 332 -7.64 26.33 -7.66
CA VAL A 332 -7.66 26.98 -8.99
C VAL A 332 -6.62 28.09 -9.11
N LYS A 333 -6.46 28.94 -8.08
CA LYS A 333 -5.44 30.01 -8.08
C LYS A 333 -4.08 29.56 -7.57
N ALA A 334 -4.02 28.44 -6.86
CA ALA A 334 -2.79 27.88 -6.31
C ALA A 334 -2.11 26.89 -7.27
N CYS A 335 -2.79 26.46 -8.33
CA CYS A 335 -2.21 25.57 -9.33
C CYS A 335 -0.98 26.20 -10.00
N ARG A 336 -0.06 25.33 -10.40
CA ARG A 336 1.19 25.74 -11.02
C ARG A 336 0.96 26.01 -12.50
N SER A 337 1.35 27.21 -12.95
CA SER A 337 1.43 27.53 -14.36
C SER A 337 2.69 26.93 -15.00
N TYR A 338 2.70 26.93 -16.32
CA TYR A 338 3.81 26.48 -17.17
C TYR A 338 5.01 27.42 -17.11
#